data_AF-A0AAP8GF61-F1
#
_entry.id   AF-A0AAP8GF61-F1
#
_cell.length_a   1.000
_cell.length_b   1.000
_cell.length_c   1.000
_cell.angle_alpha   90.00
_cell.angle_beta   90.00
_cell.angle_gamma   90.00
#
_symmetry.space_group_name_H-M   'P 1'
#
loop_
_entity.id
_entity.type
_entity.pdbx_description
1 polymer ?
#
loop_
_entity_poly.entity_id
_entity_poly.type
_entity_poly.pdbx_seq_one_letter_code
_entity_poly.pdbx_strand_id
1 'polypeptide(L)' 'SASVKLLTPTQDSRDIINAATRSLDAIWQAGHRYQKAGVMLGDFFSQGVAQLNLFDDNAPRPGSEQLMAVMDTLNAK' A
#
# COMPACT_ATOMS: atom_id res chain seq x y z
N SER A 1 -8.69 -15.49 -3.02
CA SER A 1 -8.20 -14.18 -2.53
C SER A 1 -6.72 -14.32 -2.23
N ALA A 2 -5.97 -13.22 -2.26
CA ALA A 2 -4.58 -13.17 -1.81
C ALA A 2 -4.42 -12.04 -0.80
N SER A 3 -3.52 -12.21 0.16
CA SER A 3 -3.13 -11.20 1.13
C SER A 3 -1.61 -11.08 1.14
N VAL A 4 -1.13 -9.84 1.29
CA VAL A 4 0.29 -9.52 1.40
C VAL A 4 0.45 -8.66 2.65
N LYS A 5 1.37 -9.05 3.53
CA LYS A 5 1.76 -8.25 4.68
C LYS A 5 2.90 -7.32 4.27
N LEU A 6 2.70 -6.02 4.46
CA LEU A 6 3.76 -5.04 4.30
C LEU A 6 4.67 -5.10 5.54
N LEU A 7 5.98 -5.14 5.30
CA LEU A 7 6.98 -5.22 6.38
C LEU A 7 7.06 -3.92 7.18
N THR A 8 6.85 -2.80 6.50
CA THR A 8 6.84 -1.45 7.08
C THR A 8 5.45 -0.85 6.91
N PRO A 9 4.84 -0.30 7.96
CA PRO A 9 3.57 0.42 7.83
C PRO A 9 3.79 1.62 6.87
N THR A 10 2.97 1.72 5.84
CA THR A 10 3.09 2.76 4.80
C THR A 10 1.74 3.38 4.49
N GLN A 11 1.75 4.68 4.24
CA GLN A 11 0.64 5.44 3.69
C GLN A 11 0.87 5.76 2.21
N ASP A 12 1.99 5.34 1.61
CA ASP A 12 2.27 5.59 0.20
C ASP A 12 1.35 4.74 -0.68
N SER A 13 0.45 5.41 -1.41
CA SER A 13 -0.46 4.77 -2.35
C SER A 13 0.27 3.92 -3.39
N ARG A 14 1.51 4.25 -3.77
CA ARG A 14 2.30 3.49 -4.74
C ARG A 14 2.68 2.13 -4.18
N ASP A 15 3.06 2.06 -2.91
CA ASP A 15 3.43 0.79 -2.27
C ASP A 15 2.19 -0.09 -2.05
N ILE A 16 1.06 0.54 -1.69
CA ILE A 16 -0.24 -0.14 -1.57
C ILE A 16 -0.70 -0.72 -2.92
N ILE A 17 -0.65 0.07 -3.99
CA ILE A 17 -1.02 -0.38 -5.34
C ILE A 17 -0.12 -1.52 -5.78
N ASN A 18 1.20 -1.41 -5.59
CA ASN A 18 2.13 -2.47 -5.94
C ASN A 18 1.83 -3.77 -5.19
N ALA A 19 1.51 -3.71 -3.90
CA ALA A 19 1.11 -4.88 -3.12
C ALA A 19 -0.21 -5.49 -3.61
N ALA A 20 -1.19 -4.65 -3.97
CA ALA A 20 -2.46 -5.10 -4.54
C ALA A 20 -2.28 -5.77 -5.91
N THR A 21 -1.46 -5.21 -6.80
CA THR A 21 -1.15 -5.80 -8.11
C THR A 21 -0.45 -7.14 -7.96
N ARG A 22 0.56 -7.25 -7.08
CA ARG A 22 1.20 -8.54 -6.79
C ARG A 22 0.23 -9.59 -6.25
N SER A 23 -0.71 -9.16 -5.40
CA SER A 23 -1.77 -10.03 -4.87
C SER A 23 -2.72 -10.48 -5.97
N LEU A 24 -3.04 -9.58 -6.92
CA LEU A 24 -3.85 -9.91 -8.09
C LEU A 24 -3.15 -10.92 -9.00
N ASP A 25 -1.88 -10.73 -9.30
CA ASP A 25 -1.07 -11.65 -10.13
C ASP A 25 -1.07 -13.06 -9.54
N ALA A 26 -1.03 -13.19 -8.21
CA ALA A 26 -1.04 -14.49 -7.52
C ALA A 26 -2.36 -15.26 -7.66
N ILE A 27 -3.49 -14.57 -7.86
CA ILE A 27 -4.82 -15.18 -7.99
C ILE A 27 -5.40 -15.06 -9.40
N TRP A 28 -4.64 -14.51 -10.32
CA TRP A 28 -5.05 -14.31 -11.69
C TRP A 28 -5.15 -15.64 -12.43
N GLN A 29 -6.28 -15.87 -13.08
CA GLN A 29 -6.56 -17.03 -13.90
C GLN A 29 -6.97 -16.56 -15.29
N ALA A 30 -6.16 -16.91 -16.29
CA ALA A 30 -6.46 -16.59 -17.68
C ALA A 30 -7.81 -17.20 -18.10
N GLY A 31 -8.49 -16.54 -19.04
CA GLY A 31 -9.77 -17.00 -19.59
C GLY A 31 -11.00 -16.71 -18.73
N HIS A 32 -10.83 -16.15 -17.52
CA HIS A 32 -11.95 -15.77 -16.66
C HIS A 32 -12.30 -14.29 -16.80
N ARG A 33 -13.59 -13.97 -16.87
CA ARG A 33 -14.09 -12.59 -16.78
C ARG A 33 -14.34 -12.22 -15.32
N TYR A 34 -13.45 -11.41 -14.78
CA TYR A 34 -13.62 -10.82 -13.45
C TYR A 34 -14.63 -9.67 -13.53
N GLN A 35 -15.65 -9.69 -12.64
CA GLN A 35 -16.71 -8.68 -12.60
C GLN A 35 -16.42 -7.55 -11.60
N LYS A 36 -15.70 -7.87 -10.52
CA LYS A 36 -15.35 -6.92 -9.46
C LYS A 36 -14.08 -7.37 -8.75
N ALA A 37 -13.27 -6.40 -8.34
CA ALA A 37 -12.18 -6.59 -7.39
C ALA A 37 -12.33 -5.58 -6.26
N GLY A 38 -11.79 -5.92 -5.08
CA GLY A 38 -11.75 -5.04 -3.93
C GLY A 38 -10.44 -5.25 -3.18
N VAL A 39 -9.88 -4.16 -2.66
CA VAL A 39 -8.69 -4.18 -1.80
C VAL A 39 -9.15 -3.85 -0.40
N MET A 40 -8.73 -4.66 0.58
CA MET A 40 -8.97 -4.43 1.99
C MET A 40 -7.64 -4.13 2.67
N LEU A 41 -7.52 -2.94 3.25
CA LEU A 41 -6.41 -2.57 4.11
C LEU A 41 -6.79 -2.87 5.55
N GLY A 42 -5.85 -3.40 6.32
CA GLY A 42 -6.01 -3.71 7.73
C GLY A 42 -4.70 -3.50 8.48
N ASP A 43 -4.70 -3.75 9.80
CA ASP A 43 -3.54 -3.55 10.67
C ASP A 43 -3.05 -2.08 10.64
N PHE A 44 -3.96 -1.15 10.94
CA PHE A 44 -3.68 0.28 10.91
C PHE A 44 -2.89 0.72 12.15
N PHE A 45 -1.87 1.55 11.92
CA PHE A 45 -1.06 2.15 12.97
C PHE A 45 -1.32 3.66 13.05
N SER A 46 -1.34 4.21 14.26
CA SER A 46 -1.40 5.66 14.45
C SER A 46 -0.14 6.33 13.91
N GLN A 47 -0.31 7.40 13.14
CA GLN A 47 0.78 8.21 12.61
C GLN A 47 1.65 8.71 13.77
N GLY A 48 2.90 8.25 13.86
CA GLY A 48 3.83 8.56 14.97
C GLY A 48 4.11 7.41 15.96
N VAL A 49 3.46 6.25 15.84
CA VAL A 49 3.75 5.04 16.66
C VAL A 49 4.56 3.99 15.87
N ALA A 50 4.80 4.23 14.58
CA ALA A 50 5.74 3.44 13.79
C ALA A 50 7.17 3.83 14.17
N GLN A 51 7.72 3.16 15.18
CA GLN A 51 9.14 3.20 15.45
C GLN A 51 9.86 2.66 14.21
N LEU A 52 10.52 3.54 13.46
CA LEU A 52 11.46 3.13 12.42
C LEU A 52 12.48 2.21 13.10
N ASN A 53 12.52 0.95 12.68
CA ASN A 53 13.59 0.07 13.13
C ASN A 53 14.92 0.70 12.70
N LEU A 54 15.88 0.77 13.61
CA LEU A 54 17.22 1.32 13.40
C LEU A 54 18.01 0.59 12.27
N PHE A 55 17.46 -0.50 11.75
CA PHE A 55 18.03 -1.39 10.73
C PHE A 55 17.05 -1.73 9.59
N ASP A 56 16.04 -0.90 9.34
CA ASP A 56 15.06 -1.20 8.27
C ASP A 56 15.61 -0.82 6.88
N ASP A 57 15.90 -1.81 6.04
CA ASP A 57 16.24 -1.64 4.62
C ASP A 57 15.05 -1.09 3.79
N ASN A 58 13.84 -1.06 4.38
CA ASN A 58 12.60 -0.56 3.77
C ASN A 58 12.17 0.79 4.35
N ALA A 59 13.11 1.74 4.44
CA ALA A 59 12.77 3.12 4.80
C ALA A 59 11.68 3.69 3.85
N PRO A 60 10.75 4.53 4.36
CA PRO A 60 9.81 5.24 3.51
C PRO A 60 10.54 5.98 2.40
N ARG A 61 10.01 5.92 1.17
CA ARG A 61 10.65 6.57 0.03
C ARG A 61 10.91 8.04 0.33
N PRO A 62 12.08 8.59 0.00
CA PRO A 62 12.35 10.01 0.22
C PRO A 62 11.30 10.86 -0.50
N GLY A 63 10.73 11.84 0.23
CA GLY A 63 9.67 12.71 -0.29
C GLY A 63 8.27 12.09 -0.34
N SER A 64 8.08 10.86 0.18
CA SER A 64 6.76 10.22 0.21
C SER A 64 5.72 11.04 0.97
N GLU A 65 6.08 11.63 2.12
CA GLU A 65 5.13 12.42 2.91
C GLU A 65 4.63 13.66 2.16
N GLN A 66 5.54 14.42 1.54
CA GLN A 66 5.18 15.61 0.77
C GLN A 66 4.32 15.25 -0.45
N LEU A 67 4.65 14.15 -1.13
CA LEU A 67 3.87 13.67 -2.27
C LEU A 67 2.47 13.23 -1.83
N MET A 68 2.35 12.46 -0.75
CA MET A 68 1.06 12.01 -0.24
C MET A 68 0.22 13.19 0.26
N ALA A 69 0.82 14.19 0.90
CA ALA A 69 0.13 15.42 1.27
C ALA A 69 -0.43 16.16 0.03
N VAL A 70 0.34 16.27 -1.05
CA VAL A 70 -0.15 16.87 -2.31
C VAL A 70 -1.27 16.03 -2.92
N MET A 71 -1.12 14.71 -2.96
CA MET A 71 -2.17 13.80 -3.44
C MET A 71 -3.46 13.99 -2.64
N ASP A 72 -3.38 14.09 -1.32
CA ASP A 72 -4.54 14.30 -0.45
C ASP A 72 -5.21 15.65 -0.74
N THR A 73 -4.43 16.72 -0.94
CA THR A 73 -4.99 18.03 -1.33
C THR A 73 -5.68 18.01 -2.69
N LEU A 74 -5.19 17.21 -3.63
CA LEU A 74 -5.80 17.04 -4.95
C LEU A 74 -7.09 16.22 -4.87
N ASN A 75 -7.09 15.14 -4.09
CA ASN A 75 -8.25 14.27 -3.89
C ASN A 75 -9.36 14.92 -3.07
N ALA A 76 -9.05 15.96 -2.29
CA ALA A 76 -10.00 16.72 -1.49
C ALA A 76 -10.76 17.80 -2.29
N LYS A 77 -10.49 17.96 -3.60
CA LYS A 77 -11.25 18.79 -4.53
C LYS A 77 -12.21 17.95 -5.37
#